data_AF-G5AFY5-F1
#
_entry.id   AF-G5AFY5-F1
#
_cell.length_a   1.000
_cell.length_b   1.000
_cell.length_c   1.000
_cell.angle_alpha   90.00
_cell.angle_beta   90.00
_cell.angle_gamma   90.00
#
_symmetry.space_group_name_H-M   'P 1'
#
loop_
_entity.id
_entity.type
_entity.pdbx_description
1 polymer ?
#
loop_
_entity_poly.entity_id
_entity_poly.type
_entity_poly.pdbx_seq_one_letter_code
_entity_poly.pdbx_strand_id
1 'polypeptide(L)' 'LSPDLSLSEACVFGSTSLLDWMWGISCTSSAERTREWSLANYLRSDRHYNHWQFSESLQAAAARGNLQVLE' A
#
# COMPACT_ATOMS: atom_id res chain seq x y z
N LEU A 1 -3.66 8.74 8.38
CA LEU A 1 -3.21 7.33 8.44
C LEU A 1 -2.07 7.23 9.44
N SER A 2 -1.94 6.09 10.12
CA SER A 2 -0.67 5.79 10.80
C SER A 2 0.46 5.79 9.75
N PRO A 3 1.62 6.43 10.01
CA PRO A 3 2.75 6.38 9.10
C PRO A 3 3.23 4.94 8.86
N ASP A 4 2.91 4.03 9.78
CA ASP A 4 3.30 2.63 9.73
C ASP A 4 2.21 1.72 9.15
N LEU A 5 1.09 2.27 8.66
CA LEU A 5 0.05 1.44 8.03
C LEU A 5 0.52 1.00 6.64
N SER A 6 0.74 -0.30 6.49
CA SER A 6 1.10 -0.92 5.22
C SER A 6 -0.09 -1.13 4.29
N LEU A 7 0.17 -1.33 3.00
CA LEU A 7 -0.87 -1.64 2.02
C LEU A 7 -1.56 -2.97 2.33
N SER A 8 -0.81 -3.96 2.81
CA SER A 8 -1.33 -5.29 3.17
C SER A 8 -2.23 -5.24 4.40
N GLU A 9 -1.87 -4.50 5.45
CA GLU A 9 -2.76 -4.23 6.58
C GLU A 9 -4.01 -3.46 6.13
N ALA A 10 -3.84 -2.49 5.23
CA ALA A 10 -4.97 -1.73 4.71
C ALA A 10 -5.94 -2.60 3.89
N CYS A 11 -5.44 -3.63 3.19
CA CYS A 11 -6.27 -4.60 2.46
C CYS A 11 -7.22 -5.37 3.40
N VAL A 12 -6.85 -5.54 4.67
CA VAL A 12 -7.72 -6.16 5.69
C VAL A 12 -8.96 -5.28 5.99
N PHE A 13 -8.98 -4.00 5.64
CA PHE A 13 -10.20 -3.21 5.76
C PHE A 13 -11.18 -3.45 4.60
N GLY A 14 -10.75 -4.04 3.48
CA GLY A 14 -11.58 -4.26 2.30
C GLY A 14 -12.11 -2.97 1.65
N SER A 15 -11.51 -1.82 1.98
CA SER A 15 -11.89 -0.51 1.47
C SER A 15 -10.99 -0.13 0.30
N THR A 16 -11.47 -0.31 -0.92
CA THR A 16 -10.74 0.10 -2.14
C THR A 16 -10.43 1.60 -2.14
N SER A 17 -11.36 2.45 -1.66
CA SER A 17 -11.13 3.88 -1.51
C SER A 17 -9.95 4.23 -0.58
N LEU A 18 -9.71 3.42 0.47
CA LEU A 18 -8.53 3.60 1.32
C LEU A 18 -7.25 3.23 0.55
N LEU A 19 -7.27 2.15 -0.22
CA LEU A 19 -6.12 1.70 -1.01
C LEU A 19 -5.78 2.71 -2.11
N ASP A 20 -6.77 3.23 -2.82
CA ASP A 20 -6.62 4.29 -3.82
C ASP A 20 -6.05 5.55 -3.20
N TRP A 21 -6.55 5.93 -2.03
CA TRP A 21 -6.04 7.08 -1.30
C TRP A 21 -4.56 6.88 -0.91
N MET A 22 -4.22 5.72 -0.34
CA MET A 22 -2.83 5.37 0.00
C MET A 22 -1.92 5.40 -1.23
N TRP A 23 -2.37 4.84 -2.34
CA TRP A 23 -1.65 4.87 -3.61
C TRP A 23 -1.49 6.30 -4.15
N GLY A 24 -2.51 7.14 -4.00
CA GLY A 24 -2.52 8.53 -4.44
C GLY A 24 -1.57 9.45 -3.66
N ILE A 25 -1.45 9.26 -2.34
CA ILE A 25 -0.52 10.03 -1.51
C ILE A 25 0.92 9.54 -1.58
N SER A 26 1.15 8.37 -2.17
CA SER A 26 2.48 7.77 -2.29
C SER A 26 3.29 8.45 -3.39
N CYS A 27 4.50 8.89 -3.07
CA CYS A 27 5.41 9.53 -4.02
C CYS A 27 5.94 8.52 -5.05
N THR A 28 6.15 8.96 -6.29
CA THR A 28 6.48 8.06 -7.41
C THR A 28 7.97 7.85 -7.61
N SER A 29 8.80 8.71 -7.03
CA SER A 29 10.25 8.62 -7.10
C SER A 29 10.89 8.88 -5.74
N SER A 30 12.12 8.42 -5.56
CA SER A 30 12.88 8.68 -4.34
C SER A 30 13.16 10.17 -4.11
N ALA A 31 13.22 10.97 -5.18
CA ALA A 31 13.41 12.41 -5.13
C ALA A 31 12.18 13.17 -4.59
N GLU A 32 10.99 12.60 -4.73
CA GLU A 32 9.72 13.18 -4.26
C GLU A 32 9.37 12.79 -2.82
N ARG A 33 10.18 11.96 -2.17
CA ARG A 33 9.92 11.52 -0.80
C ARG A 33 9.91 12.70 0.15
N THR A 34 8.89 12.76 1.01
CA THR A 34 8.89 13.71 2.12
C THR A 34 9.97 13.32 3.12
N ARG A 35 10.46 14.29 3.90
CA ARG A 35 11.42 14.02 4.98
C ARG A 35 10.79 13.28 6.16
N GLU A 36 9.47 13.25 6.21
CA GLU A 36 8.70 12.58 7.25
C GLU A 36 8.64 11.08 6.97
N TRP A 37 8.63 10.29 8.04
CA TRP A 37 8.51 8.84 7.93
C TRP A 37 7.07 8.44 7.58
N SER A 38 6.92 7.60 6.55
CA SER A 38 5.66 6.94 6.19
C SER A 38 5.93 5.77 5.25
N LEU A 39 5.28 4.63 5.46
CA LEU A 39 5.32 3.49 4.55
C LEU A 39 4.74 3.83 3.16
N ALA A 40 3.78 4.76 3.10
CA ALA A 40 3.24 5.23 1.83
C ALA A 40 4.33 5.92 0.98
N ASN A 41 5.33 6.56 1.59
CA ASN A 41 6.43 7.19 0.84
C ASN A 41 7.23 6.18 0.01
N TYR A 42 7.30 4.92 0.45
CA TYR A 42 8.06 3.88 -0.21
C TYR A 42 7.20 3.05 -1.18
N LEU A 43 5.88 3.07 -1.02
CA LEU A 43 4.97 2.19 -1.75
C LEU A 43 5.11 2.28 -3.27
N ARG A 44 5.35 3.48 -3.82
CA ARG A 44 5.49 3.70 -5.27
C ARG A 44 6.91 4.10 -5.69
N SER A 45 7.74 4.52 -4.74
CA SER A 45 9.10 5.00 -5.03
C SER A 45 10.18 3.93 -4.83
N ASP A 46 9.87 2.84 -4.12
CA ASP A 46 10.78 1.72 -3.91
C ASP A 46 10.22 0.44 -4.55
N ARG A 47 10.92 -0.05 -5.59
CA ARG A 47 10.49 -1.22 -6.34
C ARG A 47 10.40 -2.49 -5.49
N HIS A 48 11.37 -2.70 -4.59
CA HIS A 48 11.44 -3.92 -3.81
C HIS A 48 10.34 -3.94 -2.76
N TYR A 49 10.13 -2.80 -2.09
CA TYR A 49 9.04 -2.64 -1.14
C TYR A 49 7.68 -2.74 -1.82
N ASN A 50 7.49 -2.14 -3.00
CA ASN A 50 6.26 -2.25 -3.79
C ASN A 50 5.89 -3.70 -4.09
N HIS A 51 6.83 -4.47 -4.66
CA HIS A 51 6.60 -5.88 -5.00
C HIS A 51 6.28 -6.74 -3.77
N TRP A 52 7.01 -6.52 -2.67
CA TRP A 52 6.75 -7.23 -1.43
C TRP A 52 5.35 -6.90 -0.89
N GLN A 53 5.01 -5.61 -0.76
CA GLN A 53 3.69 -5.21 -0.28
C GLN A 53 2.55 -5.71 -1.15
N PHE A 54 2.71 -5.71 -2.48
CA PHE A 54 1.69 -6.26 -3.37
C PHE A 54 1.50 -7.77 -3.14
N SER A 55 2.58 -8.51 -2.89
CA SER A 55 2.51 -9.95 -2.59
C SER A 55 1.80 -10.20 -1.25
N GLU A 56 2.11 -9.43 -0.21
CA GLU A 56 1.44 -9.51 1.09
C GLU A 56 -0.04 -9.11 0.99
N SER A 57 -0.37 -8.05 0.24
CA SER A 57 -1.74 -7.61 -0.04
C SER A 57 -2.54 -8.70 -0.75
N LEU A 58 -1.95 -9.38 -1.73
CA LEU A 58 -2.58 -10.50 -2.43
C LEU A 58 -2.89 -11.66 -1.47
N GLN A 59 -1.94 -12.00 -0.60
CA GLN A 59 -2.15 -13.03 0.41
C GLN A 59 -3.26 -12.63 1.40
N ALA A 60 -3.29 -11.38 1.85
CA ALA A 60 -4.31 -10.85 2.75
C ALA A 60 -5.71 -10.84 2.09
N ALA A 61 -5.81 -10.46 0.82
CA ALA A 61 -7.06 -10.48 0.05
C ALA A 61 -7.57 -11.91 -0.15
N ALA A 62 -6.69 -12.83 -0.56
CA ALA A 62 -7.01 -14.23 -0.79
C ALA A 62 -7.50 -14.93 0.50
N ALA A 63 -6.84 -14.68 1.63
CA ALA A 63 -7.22 -15.23 2.94
C ALA A 63 -8.63 -14.81 3.39
N ARG A 64 -9.17 -13.72 2.84
CA ARG A 64 -10.45 -13.12 3.26
C ARG A 64 -11.55 -13.26 2.20
N GLY A 65 -11.26 -13.85 1.04
CA GLY A 65 -12.21 -13.97 -0.07
C GLY A 65 -12.57 -12.62 -0.74
N ASN A 66 -11.84 -11.54 -0.43
CA ASN A 66 -12.10 -10.20 -0.96
C ASN A 66 -11.28 -9.95 -2.22
N LEU A 67 -11.65 -10.64 -3.31
CA LEU A 67 -10.98 -10.50 -4.61
C LEU A 67 -11.20 -9.12 -5.25
N GLN A 68 -12.21 -8.35 -4.84
CA GLN A 68 -12.43 -6.97 -5.32
C GLN A 68 -11.29 -5.99 -4.98
N VAL A 69 -10.41 -6.35 -4.05
CA VAL A 69 -9.20 -5.59 -3.74
C VAL A 69 -8.12 -5.76 -4.84
N LEU A 70 -8.30 -6.71 -5.76
CA LEU A 70 -7.34 -7.08 -6.79
C LEU A 70 -7.70 -6.56 -8.20
N GLU A 71 -8.87 -5.95 -8.38
CA GLU A 71 -9.30 -5.29 -9.63
C GLU A 71 -8.81 -3.83 -9.68
#